data_AF-A0A3P6ED56-F1
#
_entry.id   AF-A0A3P6ED56-F1
#
_cell.length_a   1.000
_cell.length_b   1.000
_cell.length_c   1.000
_cell.angle_alpha   90.00
_cell.angle_beta   90.00
_cell.angle_gamma   90.00
#
_symmetry.space_group_name_H-M   'P 1'
#
loop_
_entity.id
_entity.type
_entity.pdbx_description
1 polymer ?
#
loop_
_entity_poly.entity_id
_entity_poly.type
_entity_poly.pdbx_seq_one_letter_code
_entity_poly.pdbx_strand_id
1 'polypeptide(L)'
;MKAHKAYYNMLHFVADAQQGIPKLCPCRSITKEVVDEEDTYDYLPGKRYFICKDYENDGLHFRQPWVMGMQQEVERLKVRFHEQEKLLRECESLKPNMADEIDRRLDAAVNEAFDEYFEETYNSIVENRTTKKKKRAYVERN
;
A
#
# COMPACT_ATOMS: atom_id res chain seq x y z
N MET A 1 -9.71 -9.88 -37.75
CA MET A 1 -9.57 -9.58 -36.30
C MET A 1 -8.30 -8.80 -35.94
N LYS A 2 -7.10 -9.17 -36.41
CA LYS A 2 -5.83 -8.47 -36.07
C LYS A 2 -5.78 -7.00 -36.49
N ALA A 3 -6.29 -6.66 -37.68
CA ALA A 3 -6.33 -5.27 -38.16
C ALA A 3 -7.22 -4.36 -37.29
N HIS A 4 -8.39 -4.86 -36.88
CA HIS A 4 -9.28 -4.14 -35.97
C HIS A 4 -8.63 -3.87 -34.61
N LYS A 5 -7.94 -4.88 -34.04
CA LYS A 5 -7.19 -4.71 -32.78
C LYS A 5 -6.08 -3.67 -32.91
N ALA A 6 -5.36 -3.64 -34.04
CA ALA A 6 -4.34 -2.63 -34.29
C ALA A 6 -4.91 -1.21 -34.38
N TYR A 7 -6.08 -1.05 -35.00
CA TYR A 7 -6.79 0.23 -35.07
C TYR A 7 -7.25 0.73 -33.69
N TYR A 8 -7.88 -0.13 -32.88
CA TYR A 8 -8.25 0.23 -31.51
C TYR A 8 -7.04 0.58 -30.66
N ASN A 9 -5.95 -0.18 -30.75
CA ASN A 9 -4.71 0.14 -30.05
C ASN A 9 -4.15 1.51 -30.46
N MET A 10 -4.19 1.84 -31.75
CA MET A 10 -3.78 3.16 -32.23
C MET A 10 -4.64 4.28 -31.64
N LEU A 11 -5.97 4.12 -31.61
CA LEU A 11 -6.88 5.08 -30.96
C LEU A 11 -6.59 5.22 -29.47
N HIS A 12 -6.29 4.12 -28.77
CA HIS A 12 -5.87 4.17 -27.37
C HIS A 12 -4.56 4.95 -27.20
N PHE A 13 -3.56 4.75 -28.06
CA PHE A 13 -2.32 5.51 -27.99
C PHE A 13 -2.53 7.01 -28.23
N VAL A 14 -3.43 7.39 -29.14
CA VAL A 14 -3.80 8.81 -29.35
C VAL A 14 -4.43 9.38 -28.08
N ALA A 15 -5.38 8.66 -27.46
CA ALA A 15 -6.03 9.10 -26.24
C ALA A 15 -5.06 9.19 -25.05
N ASP A 16 -4.18 8.20 -24.89
CA ASP A 16 -3.15 8.19 -23.84
C ASP A 16 -2.16 9.34 -24.03
N ALA A 17 -1.76 9.61 -25.28
CA ALA A 17 -0.84 10.69 -25.59
C ALA A 17 -1.46 12.08 -25.39
N GLN A 18 -2.79 12.21 -25.47
CA GLN A 18 -3.51 13.44 -25.12
C GLN A 18 -3.59 13.68 -23.60
N GLN A 19 -3.23 12.69 -22.77
CA GLN A 19 -3.41 12.76 -21.32
C GLN A 19 -2.15 12.37 -20.52
N GLY A 20 -1.38 13.38 -20.13
CA GLY A 20 -0.18 13.24 -19.32
C GLY A 20 1.07 13.22 -20.18
N ILE A 21 2.08 12.48 -19.72
CA ILE A 21 3.29 12.25 -20.51
C ILE A 21 3.07 11.03 -21.42
N PRO A 22 3.13 11.20 -22.75
CA PRO A 22 2.96 10.10 -23.70
C PRO A 22 4.08 9.08 -23.62
N LYS A 23 3.73 7.80 -23.53
CA LYS A 23 4.70 6.69 -23.50
C LYS A 23 4.96 6.09 -24.88
N LEU A 24 3.97 6.16 -25.77
CA LEU A 24 4.00 5.59 -27.10
C LEU A 24 3.36 6.56 -28.10
N CYS A 25 3.95 6.64 -29.28
CA CYS A 25 3.38 7.33 -30.44
C CYS A 25 2.40 6.41 -31.19
N PRO A 26 1.42 6.93 -31.95
CA PRO A 26 0.57 6.12 -32.83
C PRO A 26 1.34 5.23 -33.83
N CYS A 27 2.54 5.65 -34.25
CA CYS A 27 3.45 4.84 -35.08
C CYS A 27 4.12 3.67 -34.32
N ARG A 28 3.86 3.54 -33.01
CA ARG A 28 4.39 2.57 -32.03
C ARG A 28 5.81 2.83 -31.54
N SER A 29 6.43 3.92 -31.97
CA SER A 29 7.73 4.33 -31.46
C SER A 29 7.60 5.00 -30.09
N ILE A 30 8.67 4.92 -29.31
CA ILE A 30 8.73 5.49 -27.96
C ILE A 30 8.92 7.00 -28.06
N THR A 31 8.29 7.73 -27.15
CA THR A 31 8.50 9.17 -26.98
C THR A 31 9.80 9.42 -26.21
N LYS A 32 10.70 10.25 -26.74
CA LYS A 32 11.89 10.70 -26.02
C LYS A 32 11.53 11.80 -25.02
N GLU A 33 12.16 11.76 -23.85
CA GLU A 33 12.03 12.79 -22.81
C GLU A 33 12.94 14.00 -23.04
N VAL A 34 14.03 13.80 -23.78
CA VAL A 34 15.02 14.81 -24.14
C VAL A 34 14.94 15.05 -25.64
N VAL A 35 14.90 16.33 -26.02
CA VAL A 35 14.97 16.78 -27.41
C VAL A 35 16.43 17.07 -27.69
N ASP A 36 17.00 16.39 -28.68
CA ASP A 36 18.38 16.61 -29.12
C ASP A 36 18.47 17.84 -30.05
N GLU A 37 19.65 18.45 -30.20
CA GLU A 37 19.87 19.59 -31.12
C GLU A 37 19.46 19.27 -32.58
N GLU A 38 19.54 18.00 -32.98
CA GLU A 38 19.12 17.54 -34.30
C GLU A 38 17.60 17.49 -34.46
N ASP A 39 16.87 17.26 -33.36
CA ASP A 39 15.41 17.32 -33.30
C ASP A 39 14.90 18.78 -33.29
N THR A 40 15.79 19.80 -33.40
CA THR A 40 15.56 21.21 -33.05
C THR A 40 15.16 22.11 -34.24
N TYR A 41 14.43 21.60 -35.23
CA TYR A 41 14.11 22.41 -36.44
C TYR A 41 13.19 23.63 -36.14
N ASP A 42 12.34 23.54 -35.11
CA ASP A 42 11.31 24.54 -34.74
C ASP A 42 11.30 24.95 -33.24
N TYR A 43 12.43 24.80 -32.55
CA TYR A 43 12.47 24.93 -31.09
C TYR A 43 13.02 26.29 -30.69
N LEU A 44 12.17 27.08 -30.04
CA LEU A 44 12.62 28.30 -29.38
C LEU A 44 13.63 27.93 -28.27
N PRO A 45 14.75 28.67 -28.15
CA PRO A 45 15.74 28.42 -27.11
C PRO A 45 15.09 28.29 -25.72
N GLY A 46 15.40 27.20 -25.02
CA GLY A 46 14.92 26.92 -23.65
C GLY A 46 13.57 26.22 -23.53
N LYS A 47 12.91 25.84 -24.64
CA LYS A 47 11.68 25.04 -24.59
C LYS A 47 11.97 23.54 -24.72
N ARG A 48 11.41 22.73 -23.81
CA ARG A 48 11.49 21.26 -23.82
C ARG A 48 10.20 20.65 -24.35
N TYR A 49 10.31 19.53 -25.06
CA TYR A 49 9.18 18.80 -25.62
C TYR A 49 9.35 17.29 -25.40
N PHE A 50 8.23 16.59 -25.44
CA PHE A 50 8.17 15.15 -25.66
C PHE A 50 7.95 14.90 -27.15
N ILE A 51 8.86 14.17 -27.80
CA ILE A 51 8.82 13.92 -29.25
C ILE A 51 8.94 12.44 -29.55
N CYS A 52 8.21 11.96 -30.56
CA CYS A 52 8.40 10.60 -31.08
C CYS A 52 9.84 10.40 -31.57
N LYS A 53 10.45 9.24 -31.28
CA LYS A 53 11.79 8.92 -31.81
C LYS A 53 11.86 8.99 -33.34
N ASP A 54 10.83 8.48 -34.01
CA ASP A 54 10.74 8.43 -35.48
C ASP A 54 9.80 9.55 -35.96
N TYR A 55 10.01 10.78 -35.48
CA TYR A 55 9.10 11.87 -35.75
C TYR A 55 9.12 12.29 -37.22
N GLU A 56 7.92 12.31 -37.82
CA GLU A 56 7.67 12.95 -39.11
C GLU A 56 6.64 14.07 -38.92
N ASN A 57 6.78 15.19 -39.63
CA ASN A 57 5.81 16.29 -39.57
C ASN A 57 4.58 16.00 -40.46
N ASP A 58 3.94 14.86 -40.19
CA ASP A 58 2.79 14.31 -40.94
C ASP A 58 1.45 14.50 -40.20
N GLY A 59 1.48 15.11 -39.01
CA GLY A 59 0.32 15.30 -38.15
C GLY A 59 -0.11 14.03 -37.39
N LEU A 60 0.55 12.90 -37.59
CA LEU A 60 0.29 11.63 -36.91
C LEU A 60 1.28 11.38 -35.77
N HIS A 61 2.50 11.90 -35.88
CA HIS A 61 3.53 11.75 -34.85
C HIS A 61 3.37 12.70 -33.68
N PHE A 62 3.72 12.19 -32.50
CA PHE A 62 3.53 12.92 -31.28
C PHE A 62 4.62 13.99 -31.05
N ARG A 63 4.17 15.20 -30.71
CA ARG A 63 4.99 16.33 -30.27
C ARG A 63 4.20 17.18 -29.27
N GLN A 64 4.62 17.22 -28.01
CA GLN A 64 3.95 18.02 -26.97
C GLN A 64 4.96 18.81 -26.14
N PRO A 65 4.66 20.07 -25.79
CA PRO A 65 5.48 20.83 -24.85
C PRO A 65 5.57 20.12 -23.49
N TRP A 66 6.77 20.02 -22.94
CA TRP A 66 7.04 19.35 -21.66
C TRP A 66 6.15 19.87 -20.52
N VAL A 67 5.90 21.18 -20.49
CA VAL A 67 5.07 21.84 -19.47
C VAL A 67 3.64 21.28 -19.42
N MET A 68 3.06 20.88 -20.56
CA MET A 68 1.71 20.36 -20.61
C MET A 68 1.62 18.97 -19.98
N GLY A 69 2.52 18.07 -20.40
CA GLY A 69 2.56 16.71 -19.85
C GLY A 69 2.88 16.72 -18.36
N MET A 70 3.83 17.57 -17.94
CA MET A 70 4.17 17.69 -16.54
C MET A 70 3.06 18.24 -15.66
N GLN A 71 2.34 19.27 -16.12
CA GLN A 71 1.24 19.84 -15.34
C GLN A 71 0.18 18.77 -15.08
N GLN A 72 -0.18 17.97 -16.10
CA GLN A 72 -1.16 16.89 -15.97
C GLN A 72 -0.68 15.80 -14.99
N GLU A 73 0.60 15.40 -15.05
CA GLU A 73 1.17 14.42 -14.12
C GLU A 73 1.22 14.95 -12.67
N VAL A 74 1.54 16.23 -12.48
CA VAL A 74 1.52 16.88 -11.17
C VAL A 74 0.11 16.91 -10.58
N GLU A 75 -0.91 17.26 -11.37
CA GLU A 75 -2.30 17.25 -10.90
C GLU A 75 -2.77 15.83 -10.53
N ARG A 76 -2.42 14.83 -11.34
CA ARG A 76 -2.69 13.41 -11.00
C ARG A 76 -2.00 12.99 -9.70
N LEU A 77 -0.75 13.41 -9.51
CA LEU A 77 0.02 13.10 -8.31
C LEU A 77 -0.59 13.75 -7.06
N LYS A 78 -1.05 15.00 -7.14
CA LYS A 78 -1.73 15.68 -6.03
C LYS A 78 -2.93 14.90 -5.53
N VAL A 79 -3.78 14.40 -6.44
CA VAL A 79 -4.95 13.60 -6.07
C VAL A 79 -4.55 12.35 -5.28
N ARG A 80 -3.56 11.59 -5.80
CA ARG A 80 -3.06 10.38 -5.14
C ARG A 80 -2.42 10.69 -3.79
N PHE A 81 -1.69 11.80 -3.69
CA PHE A 81 -1.06 12.23 -2.45
C PHE A 81 -2.10 12.55 -1.38
N HIS A 82 -3.16 13.29 -1.73
CA HIS A 82 -4.25 13.58 -0.79
C HIS A 82 -4.99 12.33 -0.31
N GLU A 83 -5.17 11.34 -1.19
CA GLU A 83 -5.74 10.05 -0.81
C GLU A 83 -4.84 9.30 0.19
N GLN A 84 -3.53 9.25 -0.08
CA GLN A 84 -2.56 8.64 0.85
C GLN A 84 -2.49 9.38 2.19
N GLU A 85 -2.53 10.71 2.17
CA GLU A 85 -2.57 11.52 3.39
C GLU A 85 -3.81 11.24 4.23
N LYS A 86 -4.98 11.10 3.58
CA LYS A 86 -6.23 10.73 4.25
C LYS A 86 -6.14 9.36 4.92
N LEU A 87 -5.66 8.35 4.19
CA LEU A 87 -5.48 6.99 4.72
C LEU A 87 -4.50 6.97 5.89
N LEU A 88 -3.42 7.75 5.82
CA LEU A 88 -2.46 7.85 6.92
C LEU A 88 -3.11 8.39 8.19
N ARG A 89 -3.90 9.47 8.09
CA ARG A 89 -4.65 10.05 9.21
C ARG A 89 -5.65 9.05 9.80
N GLU A 90 -6.35 8.31 8.97
CA GLU A 90 -7.28 7.25 9.39
C GLU A 90 -6.53 6.14 10.14
N CYS A 91 -5.42 5.64 9.61
CA CYS A 91 -4.58 4.65 10.29
C CYS A 91 -4.05 5.17 11.64
N GLU A 92 -3.59 6.42 11.70
CA GLU A 92 -3.11 7.04 12.94
C GLU A 92 -4.22 7.13 14.00
N SER A 93 -5.45 7.42 13.59
CA SER A 93 -6.61 7.47 14.50
C SER A 93 -7.01 6.10 15.06
N LEU A 94 -6.73 5.01 14.33
CA LEU A 94 -7.09 3.65 14.74
C LEU A 94 -6.06 3.00 15.67
N LYS A 95 -4.78 3.40 15.56
CA LYS A 95 -3.68 2.88 16.41
C LYS A 95 -3.99 2.85 17.91
N PRO A 96 -4.47 3.94 18.55
CA PRO A 96 -4.74 3.93 19.99
C PRO A 96 -5.87 2.94 20.35
N ASN A 97 -6.95 2.92 19.58
CA ASN A 97 -8.08 2.03 19.84
C ASN A 97 -7.68 0.55 19.75
N MET A 98 -6.78 0.20 18.83
CA MET A 98 -6.26 -1.16 18.71
C MET A 98 -5.35 -1.52 19.90
N ALA A 99 -4.52 -0.59 20.38
CA ALA A 99 -3.70 -0.82 21.56
C ALA A 99 -4.57 -1.03 22.81
N ASP A 100 -5.54 -0.15 23.05
CA ASP A 100 -6.45 -0.23 24.18
C ASP A 100 -7.29 -1.53 24.17
N GLU A 101 -7.67 -2.00 22.98
CA GLU A 101 -8.39 -3.26 22.84
C GLU A 101 -7.51 -4.49 23.12
N ILE A 102 -6.25 -4.46 22.69
CA ILE A 102 -5.28 -5.52 22.99
C ILE A 102 -5.03 -5.57 24.50
N ASP A 103 -4.80 -4.42 25.14
CA ASP A 103 -4.56 -4.33 26.58
C ASP A 103 -5.76 -4.88 27.36
N ARG A 104 -6.99 -4.47 27.01
CA ARG A 104 -8.22 -4.99 27.64
C ARG A 104 -8.37 -6.50 27.50
N ARG A 105 -8.04 -7.06 26.33
CA ARG A 105 -8.12 -8.51 26.08
C ARG A 105 -7.04 -9.29 26.82
N LEU A 106 -5.84 -8.73 26.93
CA LEU A 106 -4.76 -9.30 27.73
C LEU A 106 -5.11 -9.31 29.21
N ASP A 107 -5.59 -8.20 29.75
CA ASP A 107 -5.99 -8.10 31.16
C ASP A 107 -7.09 -9.11 31.50
N ALA A 108 -8.10 -9.25 30.65
CA ALA A 108 -9.17 -10.23 30.85
C ALA A 108 -8.63 -11.67 30.86
N ALA A 109 -7.80 -12.03 29.87
CA ALA A 109 -7.23 -13.37 29.76
C ALA A 109 -6.27 -13.70 30.91
N VAL A 110 -5.48 -12.72 31.37
CA VAL A 110 -4.57 -12.90 32.51
C VAL A 110 -5.35 -13.07 33.81
N ASN A 111 -6.39 -12.27 34.04
CA ASN A 111 -7.23 -12.40 35.24
C ASN A 111 -7.94 -13.76 35.29
N GLU A 112 -8.49 -14.23 34.16
CA GLU A 112 -9.13 -15.55 34.07
C GLU A 112 -8.13 -16.69 34.38
N ALA A 113 -6.95 -16.66 33.76
CA ALA A 113 -5.90 -17.66 34.00
C ALA A 113 -5.39 -17.63 35.45
N PHE A 114 -5.34 -16.44 36.05
CA PHE A 114 -4.97 -16.28 37.45
C PHE A 114 -6.04 -16.89 38.36
N ASP A 115 -7.31 -16.56 38.18
CA ASP A 115 -8.40 -17.09 39.00
C ASP A 115 -8.46 -18.63 38.92
N GLU A 116 -8.30 -19.21 37.74
CA GLU A 116 -8.23 -20.67 37.54
C GLU A 116 -7.05 -21.28 38.33
N TYR A 117 -5.84 -20.72 38.18
CA TYR A 117 -4.66 -21.21 38.89
C TYR A 117 -4.79 -21.08 40.42
N PHE A 118 -5.40 -20.00 40.90
CA PHE A 118 -5.63 -19.76 42.33
C PHE A 118 -6.63 -20.77 42.90
N GLU A 119 -7.74 -21.00 42.22
CA GLU A 119 -8.75 -22.01 42.57
C GLU A 119 -8.13 -23.40 42.66
N GLU A 120 -7.37 -23.83 41.63
CA GLU A 120 -6.70 -25.14 41.62
C GLU A 120 -5.72 -25.30 42.79
N THR A 121 -4.89 -24.27 43.02
CA THR A 121 -3.88 -24.29 44.09
C THR A 121 -4.54 -24.34 45.47
N TYR A 122 -5.58 -23.54 45.68
CA TYR A 122 -6.31 -23.50 46.95
C TYR A 122 -6.98 -24.84 47.23
N ASN A 123 -7.70 -25.39 46.24
CA ASN A 123 -8.36 -26.69 46.36
C ASN A 123 -7.36 -27.80 46.71
N SER A 124 -6.19 -27.84 46.05
CA SER A 124 -5.12 -28.79 46.38
C SER A 124 -4.62 -28.67 47.83
N ILE A 125 -4.43 -27.45 48.35
CA ILE A 125 -4.00 -27.23 49.73
C ILE A 125 -5.06 -27.72 50.73
N VAL A 126 -6.33 -27.43 50.45
CA VAL A 126 -7.45 -27.83 51.31
C VAL A 126 -7.58 -29.35 51.36
N GLU A 127 -7.56 -30.02 50.21
CA GLU A 127 -7.62 -31.48 50.11
C GLU A 127 -6.46 -32.18 50.85
N ASN A 128 -5.24 -31.64 50.75
CA ASN A 128 -4.09 -32.17 51.47
C ASN A 128 -4.19 -31.98 53.00
N ARG A 129 -4.90 -30.94 53.47
CA ARG A 129 -5.12 -30.71 54.91
C ARG A 129 -6.21 -31.60 55.49
N THR A 130 -7.25 -31.92 54.73
CA THR A 130 -8.36 -32.79 55.17
C THR A 130 -7.97 -34.26 55.18
N THR A 131 -6.99 -34.66 54.36
CA THR A 131 -6.44 -36.04 54.29
C THR A 131 -5.41 -36.37 55.38
N LYS A 132 -5.46 -35.72 56.56
CA LYS A 132 -4.64 -36.12 57.72
C LYS A 132 -4.90 -37.60 58.07
N LYS A 133 -3.94 -38.46 57.71
CA LYS A 133 -3.88 -39.86 58.17
C LYS A 133 -3.91 -39.87 59.70
N LYS A 134 -4.97 -40.43 60.29
CA LYS A 134 -5.04 -40.76 61.71
C LYS A 134 -3.83 -41.66 62.03
N LYS A 135 -2.78 -41.11 62.64
CA LYS A 135 -1.68 -41.91 63.19
C LYS A 135 -2.29 -42.75 64.32
N ARG A 136 -2.58 -44.02 64.06
CA ARG A 136 -2.89 -45.00 65.11
C ARG A 136 -1.60 -45.19 65.91
N ALA A 137 -1.52 -44.59 67.09
CA ALA A 137 -0.48 -44.93 68.06
C ALA A 137 -0.83 -46.31 68.62
N TYR A 138 -0.06 -47.33 68.25
CA TYR A 138 -0.14 -48.65 68.89
C TYR A 138 0.76 -48.60 70.12
N VAL A 139 0.17 -48.68 71.32
CA VAL A 139 0.91 -48.86 72.57
C VAL A 139 0.84 -50.36 72.89
N GLU A 140 1.92 -51.09 72.64
CA GLU A 140 2.06 -52.45 73.14
C GLU A 140 2.27 -52.39 74.66
N ARG A 141 1.36 -53.02 75.40
CA ARG A 141 1.49 -53.28 76.84
C ARG A 141 2.18 -54.63 77.00
N ASN A 142 3.43 -54.62 77.45
CA ASN A 142 4.08 -55.78 78.09
C ASN A 142 3.91 -55.68 79.60
#